data_AF-A0A0B4GXB0-F1
#
_entry.id   AF-A0A0B4GXB0-F1
#
_cell.length_a   1.000
_cell.length_b   1.000
_cell.length_c   1.000
_cell.angle_alpha   90.00
_cell.angle_beta   90.00
_cell.angle_gamma   90.00
#
_symmetry.space_group_name_H-M   'P 1'
#
loop_
_entity.id
_entity.type
_entity.pdbx_description
1 polymer ?
#
loop_
_entity_poly.entity_id
_entity_poly.type
_entity_poly.pdbx_seq_one_letter_code
_entity_poly.pdbx_strand_id
1 'polypeptide(L)'
;MAQDPRLTELLRWSVEHSDVTLDDPAAAETAASQPSRSQLTPEMMAALMGGPSDADLMKAAMELITAPDADVSLENKLVAWDNFEQLIESLDNANNMANLGLWTPLLEQLAHAEADVRKMAAWCVGTAVQNNEKTQERLVAMGDAGVPALVAVALGAAEREDVRRKAVYALSSACRNYQPAMDVCVEELGKRGFGEGAKVDAFDMDAVDAVIHALREKAKGA
;
A
#
# COMPACT_ATOMS: atom_id res chain seq x y z
N MET A 1 9.27 -1.57 -31.10
CA MET A 1 8.97 -0.48 -30.15
C MET A 1 8.21 0.59 -30.94
N ALA A 2 6.92 0.74 -30.69
CA ALA A 2 6.13 1.79 -31.33
C ALA A 2 6.55 3.15 -30.76
N GLN A 3 6.77 4.15 -31.61
CA GLN A 3 7.04 5.52 -31.19
C GLN A 3 5.77 6.08 -30.55
N ASP A 4 5.86 6.51 -29.29
CA ASP A 4 4.75 7.15 -28.58
C ASP A 4 4.42 8.50 -29.24
N PRO A 5 3.21 8.70 -29.79
CA PRO A 5 2.81 9.95 -30.42
C PRO A 5 2.98 11.16 -29.51
N ARG A 6 2.84 10.98 -28.19
CA ARG A 6 2.99 12.04 -27.17
C ARG A 6 4.43 12.55 -27.09
N LEU A 7 5.41 11.66 -27.25
CA LEU A 7 6.83 12.04 -27.27
C LEU A 7 7.16 12.85 -28.52
N THR A 8 6.48 12.59 -29.64
CA THR A 8 6.67 13.33 -30.89
C THR A 8 6.10 14.75 -30.79
N GLU A 9 4.95 14.91 -30.12
CA GLU A 9 4.37 16.22 -29.82
C GLU A 9 5.22 17.00 -28.81
N LEU A 10 5.75 16.33 -27.79
CA LEU A 10 6.66 16.94 -26.82
C LEU A 10 7.98 17.40 -27.46
N LEU A 11 8.55 16.60 -28.37
CA LEU A 11 9.73 16.98 -29.14
C LEU A 11 9.46 18.22 -29.99
N ARG A 12 8.32 18.25 -30.69
CA ARG A 12 7.89 19.43 -31.46
C ARG A 12 7.79 20.66 -30.57
N TRP A 13 7.13 20.54 -29.43
CA TRP A 13 7.00 21.62 -28.46
C TRP A 13 8.36 22.10 -27.93
N SER A 14 9.27 21.18 -27.59
CA SER A 14 10.60 21.54 -27.10
C SER A 14 11.44 22.27 -28.15
N VAL A 15 11.30 21.92 -29.43
CA VAL A 15 11.99 22.60 -30.54
C VAL A 15 11.41 24.00 -30.75
N GLU A 16 10.09 24.16 -30.62
CA GLU A 16 9.40 25.45 -30.70
C GLU A 16 9.80 26.42 -29.55
N HIS A 17 10.19 25.88 -28.39
CA HIS A 17 10.50 26.67 -27.17
C HIS A 17 11.99 26.66 -26.78
N SER A 18 12.86 26.06 -27.60
CA SER A 18 14.31 26.10 -27.39
C SER A 18 14.89 27.35 -28.06
N ASP A 19 15.78 28.07 -27.36
CA ASP A 19 16.44 29.33 -27.79
C ASP A 19 17.26 29.26 -29.10
N VAL A 20 17.26 28.13 -29.81
CA VAL A 20 17.97 27.92 -31.07
C VAL A 20 17.34 28.74 -32.21
N THR A 21 16.14 29.28 -32.04
CA THR A 21 15.43 30.12 -33.03
C THR A 21 15.66 31.62 -32.87
N LEU A 22 16.39 32.07 -31.83
CA LEU A 22 16.59 33.51 -31.57
C LEU A 22 17.74 34.15 -32.38
N ASP A 23 18.65 33.36 -32.95
CA ASP A 23 19.82 33.87 -33.69
C ASP A 23 19.67 33.82 -35.23
N ASP A 24 18.55 33.32 -35.77
CA ASP A 24 18.31 33.25 -37.21
C ASP A 24 17.14 34.17 -37.64
N PRO A 25 17.40 35.31 -38.32
CA PRO A 25 16.36 36.27 -38.68
C PRO A 25 15.29 35.72 -39.64
N ALA A 26 15.57 34.62 -40.36
CA ALA A 26 14.58 33.94 -41.20
C ALA A 26 13.63 33.02 -40.39
N ALA A 27 14.07 32.53 -39.23
CA ALA A 27 13.24 31.73 -38.31
C ALA A 27 12.28 32.62 -37.49
N ALA A 28 12.66 33.87 -37.23
CA ALA A 28 11.83 34.85 -36.53
C ALA A 28 10.55 35.25 -37.32
N GLU A 29 10.62 35.34 -38.65
CA GLU A 29 9.46 35.66 -39.51
C GLU A 29 8.46 34.49 -39.62
N THR A 30 8.95 33.25 -39.54
CA THR A 30 8.09 32.05 -39.52
C THR A 30 7.48 31.78 -38.14
N ALA A 31 8.14 32.18 -37.05
CA ALA A 31 7.58 32.12 -35.70
C ALA A 31 6.46 33.16 -35.48
N ALA A 32 6.55 34.34 -36.11
CA ALA A 32 5.57 35.41 -35.98
C ALA A 32 4.23 35.16 -36.72
N SER A 33 4.18 34.16 -37.61
CA SER A 33 3.01 33.84 -38.45
C SER A 33 2.21 32.62 -37.98
N GLN A 34 2.58 32.01 -36.84
CA GLN A 34 1.86 30.87 -36.27
C GLN A 34 0.90 31.30 -35.14
N PRO A 35 -0.32 30.74 -35.07
CA PRO A 35 -1.26 31.06 -34.02
C PRO A 35 -0.72 30.66 -32.64
N SER A 36 -0.88 31.59 -31.70
CA SER A 36 -0.47 31.53 -30.29
C SER A 36 -0.67 30.17 -29.58
N ARG A 37 0.46 29.66 -29.06
CA ARG A 37 0.64 28.92 -27.80
C ARG A 37 0.06 27.50 -27.75
N SER A 38 0.86 26.54 -28.22
CA SER A 38 0.77 25.14 -27.78
C SER A 38 1.05 25.08 -26.27
N GLN A 39 -0.01 25.06 -25.47
CA GLN A 39 0.08 24.86 -24.03
C GLN A 39 0.57 23.43 -23.78
N LEU A 40 1.55 23.25 -22.90
CA LEU A 40 1.93 21.93 -22.40
C LEU A 40 0.67 21.25 -21.85
N THR A 41 0.19 20.21 -22.52
CA THR A 41 -0.96 19.45 -22.02
C THR A 41 -0.53 18.56 -20.85
N PRO A 42 -1.44 18.21 -19.93
CA PRO A 42 -1.16 17.23 -18.88
C PRO A 42 -0.60 15.91 -19.43
N GLU A 43 -1.04 15.49 -20.61
CA GLU A 43 -0.59 14.27 -21.28
C GLU A 43 0.84 14.37 -21.82
N MET A 44 1.23 15.54 -22.34
CA MET A 44 2.61 15.81 -22.77
C MET A 44 3.55 15.91 -21.55
N MET A 45 3.06 16.49 -20.45
CA MET A 45 3.80 16.59 -19.21
C MET A 45 4.00 15.21 -18.55
N ALA A 46 2.97 14.35 -18.60
CA ALA A 46 3.10 12.95 -18.21
C ALA A 46 4.12 12.21 -19.09
N ALA A 47 4.07 12.37 -20.42
CA ALA A 47 5.06 11.76 -21.32
C ALA A 47 6.51 12.21 -21.02
N LEU A 48 6.70 13.45 -20.56
CA LEU A 48 7.99 13.98 -20.12
C LEU A 48 8.43 13.43 -18.75
N MET A 49 7.51 13.29 -17.81
CA MET A 49 7.77 12.88 -16.41
C MET A 49 7.84 11.36 -16.23
N GLY A 50 7.45 10.56 -17.23
CA GLY A 50 7.39 9.10 -17.17
C GLY A 50 5.97 8.57 -16.97
N GLY A 51 5.83 7.26 -16.80
CA GLY A 51 4.54 6.62 -16.51
C GLY A 51 3.89 7.14 -15.22
N PRO A 52 2.71 6.59 -14.83
CA PRO A 52 2.07 6.97 -13.56
C PRO A 52 3.06 6.85 -12.40
N SER A 53 2.97 7.76 -11.43
CA SER A 53 3.79 7.68 -10.22
C SER A 53 3.38 6.49 -9.36
N ASP A 54 4.25 6.03 -8.45
CA ASP A 54 3.90 4.99 -7.47
C ASP A 54 2.66 5.38 -6.65
N ALA A 55 2.49 6.67 -6.34
CA ALA A 55 1.31 7.17 -5.67
C ALA A 55 0.03 6.99 -6.51
N ASP A 56 0.12 7.21 -7.83
CA ASP A 56 -1.00 6.98 -8.75
C ASP A 56 -1.31 5.49 -8.89
N LEU A 57 -0.29 4.64 -8.98
CA LEU A 57 -0.44 3.19 -9.03
C LEU A 57 -1.05 2.63 -7.74
N MET A 58 -0.62 3.11 -6.57
CA MET A 58 -1.20 2.70 -5.28
C MET A 58 -2.68 3.07 -5.17
N LYS A 59 -3.07 4.27 -5.58
CA LYS A 59 -4.47 4.70 -5.60
C LYS A 59 -5.29 3.85 -6.58
N ALA A 60 -4.77 3.63 -7.79
CA ALA A 60 -5.45 2.81 -8.80
C ALA A 60 -5.64 1.36 -8.35
N ALA A 61 -4.64 0.78 -7.68
CA ALA A 61 -4.77 -0.57 -7.11
C ALA A 61 -5.85 -0.62 -6.01
N MET A 62 -5.88 0.37 -5.11
CA MET A 62 -6.90 0.42 -4.05
C MET A 62 -8.31 0.65 -4.60
N GLU A 63 -8.46 1.43 -5.67
CA GLU A 63 -9.74 1.61 -6.36
C GLU A 63 -10.27 0.27 -6.90
N LEU A 64 -9.42 -0.54 -7.54
CA LEU A 64 -9.80 -1.86 -8.03
C LEU A 64 -10.11 -2.84 -6.89
N ILE A 65 -9.34 -2.81 -5.81
CA ILE A 65 -9.54 -3.65 -4.62
C ILE A 65 -10.91 -3.38 -3.99
N THR A 66 -11.28 -2.11 -3.87
CA THR A 66 -12.51 -1.65 -3.18
C THR A 66 -13.73 -1.57 -4.08
N ALA A 67 -13.56 -1.71 -5.40
CA ALA A 67 -14.67 -1.74 -6.34
C ALA A 67 -15.69 -2.85 -6.00
N PRO A 68 -16.98 -2.65 -6.28
CA PRO A 68 -17.98 -3.70 -6.07
C PRO A 68 -17.61 -5.00 -6.81
N ASP A 69 -17.89 -6.15 -6.20
CA ASP A 69 -17.60 -7.47 -6.81
C ASP A 69 -18.36 -7.72 -8.13
N ALA A 70 -19.42 -6.96 -8.39
CA ALA A 70 -20.15 -6.97 -9.66
C ALA A 70 -19.38 -6.33 -10.82
N ASP A 71 -18.44 -5.42 -10.52
CA ASP A 71 -17.71 -4.62 -11.50
C ASP A 71 -16.31 -5.19 -11.77
N VAL A 72 -15.66 -5.77 -10.75
CA VAL A 72 -14.31 -6.32 -10.83
C VAL A 72 -14.29 -7.74 -10.28
N SER A 73 -13.87 -8.70 -11.12
CA SER A 73 -13.74 -10.10 -10.71
C SER A 73 -12.71 -10.27 -9.58
N LEU A 74 -12.88 -11.31 -8.77
CA LEU A 74 -11.91 -11.64 -7.72
C LEU A 74 -10.49 -11.82 -8.26
N GLU A 75 -10.32 -12.45 -9.42
CA GLU A 75 -9.00 -12.61 -10.06
C GLU A 75 -8.32 -11.27 -10.34
N ASN A 76 -9.05 -10.31 -10.92
CA ASN A 76 -8.53 -8.97 -11.18
C ASN A 76 -8.22 -8.20 -9.89
N LYS A 77 -9.03 -8.38 -8.84
CA LYS A 77 -8.74 -7.82 -7.52
C LYS A 77 -7.45 -8.39 -6.93
N LEU A 78 -7.20 -9.70 -7.08
CA LEU A 78 -5.97 -10.33 -6.59
C LEU A 78 -4.73 -9.82 -7.33
N VAL A 79 -4.83 -9.55 -8.63
CA VAL A 79 -3.75 -8.86 -9.37
C VAL A 79 -3.53 -7.44 -8.83
N ALA A 80 -4.60 -6.70 -8.53
CA ALA A 80 -4.48 -5.37 -7.93
C ALA A 80 -3.83 -5.44 -6.53
N TRP A 81 -4.16 -6.46 -5.73
CA TRP A 81 -3.49 -6.72 -4.45
C TRP A 81 -2.01 -6.98 -4.60
N ASP A 82 -1.60 -7.86 -5.52
CA ASP A 82 -0.19 -8.17 -5.75
C ASP A 82 0.60 -6.93 -6.21
N ASN A 83 -0.02 -6.08 -7.04
CA ASN A 83 0.58 -4.81 -7.46
C ASN A 83 0.70 -3.82 -6.29
N PHE A 84 -0.33 -3.72 -5.45
CA PHE A 84 -0.30 -2.85 -4.27
C PHE A 84 0.77 -3.29 -3.28
N GLU A 85 0.86 -4.60 -3.01
CA GLU A 85 1.83 -5.19 -2.08
C GLU A 85 3.27 -4.90 -2.50
N GLN A 86 3.60 -5.09 -3.79
CA GLN A 86 4.92 -4.77 -4.35
C GLN A 86 5.28 -3.29 -4.19
N LEU A 87 4.34 -2.37 -4.39
CA LEU A 87 4.60 -0.94 -4.26
C LEU A 87 4.94 -0.55 -2.82
N ILE A 88 4.24 -1.14 -1.84
CA ILE A 88 4.41 -0.83 -0.42
C ILE A 88 5.55 -1.60 0.25
N GLU A 89 6.28 -2.47 -0.47
CA GLU A 89 7.60 -2.96 -0.02
C GLU A 89 8.60 -1.81 0.13
N SER A 90 8.41 -0.73 -0.63
CA SER A 90 9.15 0.52 -0.45
C SER A 90 8.66 1.26 0.80
N LEU A 91 9.59 1.56 1.72
CA LEU A 91 9.30 2.33 2.94
C LEU A 91 8.70 3.70 2.63
N ASP A 92 9.14 4.37 1.56
CA ASP A 92 8.61 5.67 1.16
C ASP A 92 7.13 5.57 0.74
N ASN A 93 6.78 4.55 -0.03
CA ASN A 93 5.40 4.30 -0.46
C ASN A 93 4.52 3.88 0.72
N ALA A 94 4.98 2.97 1.57
CA ALA A 94 4.29 2.55 2.79
C ALA A 94 3.99 3.75 3.70
N ASN A 95 4.98 4.64 3.90
CA ASN A 95 4.83 5.86 4.67
C ASN A 95 3.83 6.84 4.03
N ASN A 96 3.75 6.87 2.70
CA ASN A 96 2.86 7.76 1.97
C ASN A 96 1.39 7.29 1.98
N MET A 97 1.11 6.02 2.32
CA MET A 97 -0.26 5.50 2.45
C MET A 97 -1.16 6.35 3.37
N ALA A 98 -0.58 6.94 4.43
CA ALA A 98 -1.31 7.84 5.33
C ALA A 98 -1.77 9.12 4.63
N ASN A 99 -0.91 9.74 3.83
CA ASN A 99 -1.24 10.94 3.06
C ASN A 99 -2.24 10.65 1.93
N LEU A 100 -2.15 9.45 1.35
CA LEU A 100 -3.04 9.00 0.28
C LEU A 100 -4.39 8.46 0.80
N GLY A 101 -4.58 8.38 2.12
CA GLY A 101 -5.82 7.89 2.73
C GLY A 101 -6.06 6.38 2.54
N LEU A 102 -5.00 5.58 2.32
CA LEU A 102 -5.11 4.17 1.93
C LEU A 102 -5.25 3.19 3.10
N TRP A 103 -5.01 3.64 4.34
CA TRP A 103 -5.09 2.77 5.52
C TRP A 103 -6.51 2.28 5.82
N THR A 104 -7.50 3.17 5.79
CA THR A 104 -8.90 2.82 6.04
C THR A 104 -9.41 1.79 5.03
N PRO A 105 -9.34 2.03 3.70
CA PRO A 105 -9.84 1.05 2.74
C PRO A 105 -9.05 -0.26 2.79
N LEU A 106 -7.75 -0.25 3.11
CA LEU A 106 -6.96 -1.47 3.34
C LEU A 106 -7.49 -2.30 4.52
N LEU A 107 -7.70 -1.68 5.68
CA LEU A 107 -8.09 -2.37 6.91
C LEU A 107 -9.53 -2.88 6.86
N GLU A 108 -10.44 -2.19 6.15
CA GLU A 108 -11.80 -2.66 5.91
C GLU A 108 -11.82 -4.04 5.21
N GLN A 109 -10.82 -4.33 4.37
CA GLN A 109 -10.73 -5.60 3.66
C GLN A 109 -10.39 -6.79 4.58
N LEU A 110 -9.97 -6.57 5.84
CA LEU A 110 -9.82 -7.63 6.83
C LEU A 110 -11.16 -8.30 7.19
N ALA A 111 -12.29 -7.66 6.89
CA ALA A 111 -13.64 -8.19 7.11
C ALA A 111 -14.35 -8.60 5.80
N HIS A 112 -13.65 -8.64 4.67
CA HIS A 112 -14.23 -8.99 3.36
C HIS A 112 -14.82 -10.40 3.37
N ALA A 113 -15.85 -10.69 2.55
CA ALA A 113 -16.48 -12.01 2.49
C ALA A 113 -15.52 -13.10 1.95
N GLU A 114 -14.73 -12.75 0.93
CA GLU A 114 -13.73 -13.64 0.33
C GLU A 114 -12.46 -13.78 1.19
N ALA A 115 -12.10 -15.02 1.51
CA ALA A 115 -10.92 -15.33 2.32
C ALA A 115 -9.61 -14.87 1.67
N ASP A 116 -9.50 -14.98 0.34
CA ASP A 116 -8.29 -14.55 -0.38
C ASP A 116 -8.09 -13.02 -0.30
N VAL A 117 -9.16 -12.23 -0.24
CA VAL A 117 -9.06 -10.78 -0.01
C VAL A 117 -8.58 -10.49 1.40
N ARG A 118 -9.15 -11.14 2.42
CA ARG A 118 -8.70 -10.98 3.82
C ARG A 118 -7.22 -11.36 4.00
N LYS A 119 -6.78 -12.43 3.32
CA LYS A 119 -5.38 -12.87 3.29
C LYS A 119 -4.46 -11.78 2.74
N MET A 120 -4.82 -11.18 1.60
CA MET A 120 -4.02 -10.14 0.96
C MET A 120 -4.01 -8.84 1.77
N ALA A 121 -5.14 -8.47 2.37
CA ALA A 121 -5.22 -7.32 3.27
C ALA A 121 -4.27 -7.49 4.47
N ALA A 122 -4.32 -8.64 5.14
CA ALA A 122 -3.41 -8.93 6.26
C ALA A 122 -1.94 -8.96 5.80
N TRP A 123 -1.64 -9.51 4.62
CA TRP A 123 -0.29 -9.47 4.06
C TRP A 123 0.18 -8.03 3.84
N CYS A 124 -0.58 -7.21 3.11
CA CYS A 124 -0.21 -5.83 2.82
C CYS A 124 -0.01 -4.99 4.09
N VAL A 125 -0.86 -5.18 5.12
CA VAL A 125 -0.65 -4.54 6.42
C VAL A 125 0.70 -4.96 7.02
N GLY A 126 1.00 -6.26 7.00
CA GLY A 126 2.26 -6.79 7.50
C GLY A 126 3.49 -6.32 6.74
N THR A 127 3.40 -6.12 5.42
CA THR A 127 4.46 -5.55 4.58
C THR A 127 4.66 -4.07 4.90
N ALA A 128 3.59 -3.28 4.96
CA ALA A 128 3.66 -1.84 5.23
C ALA A 128 4.33 -1.51 6.59
N VAL A 129 4.08 -2.33 7.63
CA VAL A 129 4.58 -2.08 9.00
C VAL A 129 5.89 -2.80 9.33
N GLN A 130 6.42 -3.63 8.44
CA GLN A 130 7.63 -4.39 8.74
C GLN A 130 8.84 -3.47 8.87
N ASN A 131 9.47 -3.47 10.06
CA ASN A 131 10.63 -2.65 10.38
C ASN A 131 10.44 -1.15 10.05
N ASN A 132 9.22 -0.64 10.24
CA ASN A 132 8.86 0.73 9.90
C ASN A 132 8.01 1.36 11.02
N GLU A 133 8.68 2.08 11.93
CA GLU A 133 8.05 2.69 13.11
C GLU A 133 6.90 3.62 12.76
N LYS A 134 7.01 4.39 11.66
CA LYS A 134 5.98 5.35 11.25
C LYS A 134 4.68 4.68 10.83
N THR A 135 4.75 3.55 10.14
CA THR A 135 3.55 2.79 9.75
C THR A 135 3.05 1.90 10.88
N GLN A 136 3.93 1.41 11.76
CA GLN A 136 3.53 0.76 13.02
C GLN A 136 2.72 1.72 13.90
N GLU A 137 3.21 2.95 14.10
CA GLU A 137 2.48 4.02 14.79
C GLU A 137 1.13 4.28 14.13
N ARG A 138 1.12 4.39 12.79
CA ARG A 138 -0.12 4.61 12.06
C ARG A 138 -1.12 3.48 12.26
N LEU A 139 -0.68 2.22 12.23
CA LEU A 139 -1.54 1.05 12.47
C LEU A 139 -2.14 1.07 13.88
N VAL A 140 -1.37 1.42 14.91
CA VAL A 140 -1.87 1.59 16.29
C VAL A 140 -2.90 2.72 16.36
N ALA A 141 -2.66 3.84 15.68
CA ALA A 141 -3.57 4.97 15.63
C ALA A 141 -4.91 4.67 14.91
N MET A 142 -5.02 3.55 14.17
CA MET A 142 -6.29 3.10 13.59
C MET A 142 -7.24 2.45 14.60
N GLY A 143 -6.84 2.29 15.87
CA GLY A 143 -7.68 1.78 16.94
C GLY A 143 -8.19 0.36 16.66
N ASP A 144 -9.48 0.12 16.88
CA ASP A 144 -10.10 -1.21 16.71
C ASP A 144 -9.91 -1.80 15.30
N ALA A 145 -9.80 -0.95 14.27
CA ALA A 145 -9.57 -1.40 12.89
C ALA A 145 -8.12 -1.84 12.63
N GLY A 146 -7.17 -1.51 13.51
CA GLY A 146 -5.74 -1.80 13.36
C GLY A 146 -5.32 -3.13 13.99
N VAL A 147 -4.45 -3.06 15.00
CA VAL A 147 -3.94 -4.25 15.72
C VAL A 147 -5.06 -5.17 16.23
N PRO A 148 -6.16 -4.67 16.84
CA PRO A 148 -7.23 -5.54 17.31
C PRO A 148 -7.95 -6.33 16.21
N ALA A 149 -8.16 -5.72 15.04
CA ALA A 149 -8.73 -6.42 13.88
C ALA A 149 -7.82 -7.57 13.41
N LEU A 150 -6.49 -7.37 13.39
CA LEU A 150 -5.54 -8.43 13.07
C LEU A 150 -5.57 -9.57 14.10
N VAL A 151 -5.68 -9.26 15.40
CA VAL A 151 -5.86 -10.27 16.44
C VAL A 151 -7.17 -11.05 16.22
N ALA A 152 -8.24 -10.37 15.82
CA ALA A 152 -9.51 -11.01 15.51
C ALA A 152 -9.40 -12.01 14.35
N VAL A 153 -8.74 -11.62 13.26
CA VAL A 153 -8.48 -12.51 12.12
C VAL A 153 -7.59 -13.68 12.54
N ALA A 154 -6.50 -13.43 13.26
CA ALA A 154 -5.56 -14.47 13.70
C ALA A 154 -6.21 -15.54 14.59
N LEU A 155 -7.20 -15.16 15.41
CA LEU A 155 -7.90 -16.05 16.34
C LEU A 155 -9.26 -16.57 15.82
N GLY A 156 -9.69 -16.17 14.62
CA GLY A 156 -10.96 -16.60 14.04
C GLY A 156 -11.02 -18.12 13.83
N ALA A 157 -11.88 -18.83 14.55
CA ALA A 157 -11.98 -20.28 14.47
C ALA A 157 -12.54 -20.79 13.13
N ALA A 158 -13.40 -20.00 12.48
CA ALA A 158 -13.93 -20.30 11.15
C ALA A 158 -13.05 -19.75 10.01
N GLU A 159 -11.92 -19.11 10.35
CA GLU A 159 -11.04 -18.49 9.37
C GLU A 159 -10.04 -19.49 8.80
N ARG A 160 -9.74 -19.35 7.50
CA ARG A 160 -8.82 -20.24 6.79
C ARG A 160 -7.40 -20.09 7.34
N GLU A 161 -6.69 -21.21 7.49
CA GLU A 161 -5.35 -21.25 8.11
C GLU A 161 -4.37 -20.24 7.48
N ASP A 162 -4.34 -20.13 6.15
CA ASP A 162 -3.44 -19.24 5.43
C ASP A 162 -3.73 -17.75 5.68
N VAL A 163 -5.00 -17.36 5.82
CA VAL A 163 -5.44 -16.02 6.23
C VAL A 163 -4.93 -15.72 7.65
N ARG A 164 -5.16 -16.65 8.58
CA ARG A 164 -4.71 -16.53 9.98
C ARG A 164 -3.19 -16.40 10.05
N ARG A 165 -2.45 -17.18 9.27
CA ARG A 165 -0.98 -17.09 9.18
C ARG A 165 -0.51 -15.71 8.69
N LYS A 166 -1.20 -15.10 7.72
CA LYS A 166 -0.89 -13.74 7.26
C LYS A 166 -1.24 -12.67 8.29
N ALA A 167 -2.32 -12.83 9.04
CA ALA A 167 -2.61 -11.95 10.18
C ALA A 167 -1.54 -12.06 11.28
N VAL A 168 -1.06 -13.27 11.59
CA VAL A 168 0.04 -13.47 12.55
C VAL A 168 1.37 -12.90 12.03
N TYR A 169 1.62 -12.97 10.72
CA TYR A 169 2.74 -12.27 10.09
C TYR A 169 2.63 -10.76 10.30
N ALA A 170 1.47 -10.16 10.06
CA ALA A 170 1.25 -8.74 10.28
C ALA A 170 1.42 -8.32 11.74
N LEU A 171 0.90 -9.10 12.68
CA LEU A 171 1.12 -8.87 14.12
C LEU A 171 2.60 -8.94 14.49
N SER A 172 3.34 -9.92 13.95
CA SER A 172 4.79 -10.03 14.13
C SER A 172 5.52 -8.80 13.60
N SER A 173 5.18 -8.33 12.40
CA SER A 173 5.75 -7.10 11.82
C SER A 173 5.40 -5.87 12.65
N ALA A 174 4.17 -5.78 13.16
CA ALA A 174 3.70 -4.63 13.93
C ALA A 174 4.36 -4.53 15.32
N CYS A 175 4.58 -5.66 16.00
CA CYS A 175 5.00 -5.67 17.40
C CYS A 175 6.54 -5.64 17.59
N ARG A 176 7.32 -6.20 16.66
CA ARG A 176 8.78 -6.28 16.83
C ARG A 176 9.39 -4.88 16.88
N ASN A 177 10.22 -4.64 17.90
CA ASN A 177 10.89 -3.36 18.16
C ASN A 177 9.95 -2.16 18.30
N TYR A 178 8.65 -2.38 18.58
CA TYR A 178 7.68 -1.31 18.74
C TYR A 178 6.67 -1.61 19.87
N GLN A 179 6.98 -1.08 21.06
CA GLN A 179 6.21 -1.33 22.28
C GLN A 179 4.72 -0.98 22.19
N PRO A 180 4.29 0.16 21.59
CA PRO A 180 2.88 0.51 21.55
C PRO A 180 2.00 -0.54 20.85
N ALA A 181 2.48 -1.13 19.74
CA ALA A 181 1.76 -2.21 19.08
C ALA A 181 1.79 -3.50 19.90
N MET A 182 2.90 -3.79 20.57
CA MET A 182 3.00 -4.98 21.42
C MET A 182 2.03 -4.91 22.60
N ASP A 183 1.93 -3.76 23.27
CA ASP A 183 1.00 -3.52 24.38
C ASP A 183 -0.45 -3.74 23.95
N VAL A 184 -0.86 -3.13 22.82
CA VAL A 184 -2.22 -3.31 22.28
C VAL A 184 -2.47 -4.77 21.90
N CYS A 185 -1.49 -5.44 21.28
CA CYS A 185 -1.60 -6.84 20.88
C CYS A 185 -1.80 -7.75 22.10
N VAL A 186 -0.97 -7.65 23.14
CA VAL A 186 -1.08 -8.51 24.33
C VAL A 186 -2.34 -8.21 25.14
N GLU A 187 -2.78 -6.95 25.19
CA GLU A 187 -4.05 -6.59 25.82
C GLU A 187 -5.23 -7.25 25.09
N GLU A 188 -5.27 -7.15 23.77
CA GLU A 188 -6.35 -7.74 22.96
C GLU A 188 -6.32 -9.27 22.98
N LEU A 189 -5.14 -9.87 22.99
CA LEU A 189 -4.96 -11.31 23.20
C LEU A 189 -5.50 -11.73 24.58
N GLY A 190 -5.19 -10.97 25.63
CA GLY A 190 -5.66 -11.21 26.99
C GLY A 190 -7.18 -11.25 27.09
N LYS A 191 -7.88 -10.30 26.44
CA LYS A 191 -9.35 -10.27 26.36
C LYS A 191 -9.96 -11.54 25.74
N ARG A 192 -9.18 -12.26 24.94
CA ARG A 192 -9.58 -13.49 24.23
C ARG A 192 -9.02 -14.76 24.89
N GLY A 193 -8.52 -14.65 26.12
CA GLY A 193 -7.97 -15.77 26.89
C GLY A 193 -6.56 -16.19 26.47
N PHE A 194 -5.81 -15.33 25.77
CA PHE A 194 -4.41 -15.56 25.42
C PHE A 194 -3.47 -14.73 26.30
N GLY A 195 -2.65 -15.40 27.13
CA GLY A 195 -1.59 -14.73 27.87
C GLY A 195 -2.11 -13.64 28.81
N GLU A 196 -3.22 -13.90 29.52
CA GLU A 196 -3.88 -12.93 30.40
C GLU A 196 -2.89 -12.30 31.39
N GLY A 197 -2.81 -10.96 31.38
CA GLY A 197 -1.90 -10.20 32.24
C GLY A 197 -0.42 -10.23 31.82
N ALA A 198 -0.08 -10.81 30.66
CA ALA A 198 1.28 -10.79 30.15
C ALA A 198 1.73 -9.36 29.83
N LYS A 199 2.95 -9.04 30.27
CA LYS A 199 3.70 -7.87 29.81
C LYS A 199 4.88 -8.39 29.01
N VAL A 200 5.01 -7.91 27.78
CA VAL A 200 6.08 -8.35 26.88
C VAL A 200 6.83 -7.13 26.40
N ASP A 201 8.14 -7.14 26.58
CA ASP A 201 9.03 -6.13 26.02
C ASP A 201 9.18 -6.40 24.52
N ALA A 202 8.83 -5.43 23.68
CA ALA A 202 8.92 -5.53 22.22
C ALA A 202 10.37 -5.62 21.71
N PHE A 203 11.36 -5.27 22.54
CA PHE A 203 12.79 -5.38 22.25
C PHE A 203 13.39 -6.70 22.74
N ASP A 204 12.65 -7.49 23.53
CA ASP A 204 13.00 -8.87 23.86
C ASP A 204 12.46 -9.81 22.77
N MET A 205 13.32 -10.12 21.81
CA MET A 205 12.96 -10.92 20.65
C MET A 205 12.50 -12.34 21.02
N ASP A 206 13.04 -12.94 22.08
CA ASP A 206 12.63 -14.26 22.54
C ASP A 206 11.20 -14.22 23.11
N ALA A 207 10.88 -13.16 23.86
CA ALA A 207 9.55 -12.96 24.41
C ALA A 207 8.50 -12.65 23.31
N VAL A 208 8.85 -11.83 22.33
CA VAL A 208 8.00 -11.59 21.14
C VAL A 208 7.81 -12.90 20.36
N ASP A 209 8.88 -13.66 20.13
CA ASP A 209 8.83 -14.93 19.41
C ASP A 209 7.93 -15.94 20.11
N ALA A 210 7.96 -16.03 21.44
CA ALA A 210 7.07 -16.91 22.20
C ALA A 210 5.58 -16.63 21.91
N VAL A 211 5.18 -15.35 21.89
CA VAL A 211 3.80 -14.94 21.56
C VAL A 211 3.46 -15.30 20.10
N ILE A 212 4.33 -14.93 19.16
CA ILE A 212 4.09 -15.15 17.73
C ILE A 212 4.04 -16.65 17.40
N HIS A 213 4.91 -17.47 18.00
CA HIS A 213 4.90 -18.92 17.82
C HIS A 213 3.62 -19.56 18.36
N ALA A 214 3.15 -19.15 19.54
CA ALA A 214 1.88 -19.62 20.08
C ALA A 214 0.69 -19.32 19.14
N LEU A 215 0.67 -18.12 18.55
CA LEU A 215 -0.34 -17.75 17.55
C LEU A 215 -0.24 -18.58 16.28
N ARG A 216 0.98 -18.84 15.78
CA ARG A 216 1.20 -19.70 14.60
C ARG A 216 0.72 -21.13 14.84
N GLU A 217 0.97 -21.71 16.01
CA GLU A 217 0.49 -23.05 16.33
C GLU A 217 -1.04 -23.09 16.40
N LYS A 218 -1.68 -22.08 16.99
CA LYS A 218 -3.14 -21.98 16.97
C LYS A 218 -3.70 -21.77 15.56
N ALA A 219 -2.95 -21.12 14.66
CA ALA A 219 -3.36 -20.95 13.26
C ALA A 219 -3.52 -22.29 12.53
N LYS A 220 -2.67 -23.28 12.85
CA LYS A 220 -2.69 -24.63 12.25
C LYS A 220 -3.83 -25.53 12.74
N GLY A 221 -4.35 -25.26 13.94
CA GLY A 221 -5.19 -26.19 14.70
C GLY A 221 -6.69 -25.93 14.66
N ALA A 222 -7.21 -25.25 13.63
CA ALA A 222 -8.66 -25.02 13.45
C ALA A 222 -9.21 -25.83 12.28
#